data_AF-A0A964UMV4-F1
#
_entry.id   AF-A0A964UMV4-F1
#
_cell.length_a   1.000
_cell.length_b   1.000
_cell.length_c   1.000
_cell.angle_alpha   90.00
_cell.angle_beta   90.00
_cell.angle_gamma   90.00
#
_symmetry.space_group_name_H-M   'P 1'
#
loop_
_entity.id
_entity.type
_entity.pdbx_description
1 polymer ?
#
loop_
_entity_poly.entity_id
_entity_poly.type
_entity_poly.pdbx_seq_one_letter_code
_entity_poly.pdbx_strand_id
1 'polypeptide(L)'
;MLISEGEHHAKTALGFTYYKFFHRADWCSDGQNVLGVHYREHRLDKVSSHAVWKGLTENSVTPSPARDVRSRMRGHFENCTPIGCISDTHPWVELNLRGDGFWSPASGEN
;
A
#
# COMPACT_ATOMS: atom_id res chain seq x y z
N MET A 1 7.59 5.94 -18.84
CA MET A 1 7.55 5.43 -17.46
C MET A 1 6.40 6.12 -16.77
N LEU A 2 5.52 5.35 -16.14
CA LEU A 2 4.31 5.82 -15.46
C LEU A 2 4.50 5.67 -13.95
N ILE A 3 3.86 6.54 -13.17
CA ILE A 3 3.94 6.56 -11.70
C ILE A 3 2.54 6.32 -11.17
N SER A 4 2.42 5.42 -10.19
CA SER A 4 1.17 5.15 -9.49
C SER A 4 1.39 5.19 -7.97
N GLU A 5 0.45 5.79 -7.26
CA GLU A 5 0.46 5.87 -5.79
C GLU A 5 -0.95 5.64 -5.26
N GLY A 6 -1.05 4.84 -4.20
CA GLY A 6 -2.28 4.59 -3.48
C GLY A 6 -2.04 4.71 -1.98
N GLU A 7 -3.12 4.90 -1.24
CA GLU A 7 -3.07 5.07 0.21
C GLU A 7 -4.21 4.34 0.91
N HIS A 8 -3.94 3.89 2.13
CA HIS A 8 -4.94 3.45 3.09
C HIS A 8 -5.00 4.44 4.25
N HIS A 9 -6.20 4.92 4.59
CA HIS A 9 -6.44 5.86 5.69
C HIS A 9 -7.12 5.14 6.86
N ALA A 10 -6.36 4.85 7.92
CA ALA A 10 -6.94 4.39 9.17
C ALA A 10 -7.43 5.60 9.98
N LYS A 11 -8.69 5.56 10.41
CA LYS A 11 -9.31 6.60 11.23
C LYS A 11 -9.69 6.03 12.60
N THR A 12 -9.64 6.86 13.62
CA THR A 12 -10.20 6.54 14.93
C THR A 12 -11.73 6.52 14.88
N ALA A 13 -12.38 6.02 15.93
CA ALA A 13 -13.85 6.06 16.06
C ALA A 13 -14.43 7.49 15.98
N LEU A 14 -13.64 8.50 16.32
CA LEU A 14 -14.02 9.92 16.24
C LEU A 14 -13.71 10.56 14.88
N GLY A 15 -13.20 9.78 13.90
CA GLY A 15 -12.91 10.24 12.55
C GLY A 15 -11.53 10.90 12.37
N PHE A 16 -10.73 11.04 13.42
CA PHE A 16 -9.35 11.54 13.31
C PHE A 16 -8.44 10.53 12.62
N THR A 17 -7.49 11.00 11.81
CA THR A 17 -6.47 10.13 11.22
C THR A 17 -5.63 9.47 12.31
N TYR A 18 -5.59 8.15 12.28
CA TYR A 18 -4.76 7.35 13.19
C TYR A 18 -3.39 7.10 12.55
N TYR A 19 -3.37 6.61 11.31
CA TYR A 19 -2.20 6.56 10.44
C TYR A 19 -2.65 6.53 8.97
N LYS A 20 -1.70 6.79 8.06
CA LYS A 20 -1.84 6.51 6.64
C LYS A 20 -0.69 5.62 6.17
N PHE A 21 -1.03 4.64 5.34
CA PHE A 21 -0.08 3.73 4.70
C PHE A 21 -0.11 3.96 3.20
N PHE A 22 1.03 4.30 2.61
CA PHE A 22 1.16 4.60 1.18
C PHE A 22 1.93 3.49 0.47
N HIS A 23 1.54 3.19 -0.75
CA HIS A 23 2.33 2.39 -1.68
C HIS A 23 2.49 3.16 -2.99
N ARG A 24 3.73 3.34 -3.42
CA ARG A 24 4.09 3.89 -4.72
C ARG A 24 4.84 2.86 -5.56
N ALA A 25 4.62 2.89 -6.86
CA ALA A 25 5.38 2.12 -7.84
C ALA A 25 5.55 2.90 -9.14
N ASP A 26 6.70 2.71 -9.79
CA ASP A 26 6.94 3.19 -11.15
C ASP A 26 6.84 1.99 -12.12
N TRP A 27 6.27 2.16 -13.30
CA TRP A 27 6.04 1.04 -14.21
C TRP A 27 6.14 1.42 -15.69
N CYS A 28 6.33 0.39 -16.51
CA CYS A 28 6.50 0.53 -17.96
C CYS A 28 5.36 -0.20 -18.69
N SER A 29 4.91 0.38 -19.79
CA SER A 29 3.93 -0.24 -20.69
C SER A 29 4.35 -0.02 -22.15
N ASP A 30 3.96 -0.95 -23.03
CA ASP A 30 4.08 -0.86 -24.49
C ASP A 30 2.76 -0.41 -25.17
N GLY A 31 1.75 -0.02 -24.39
CA GLY A 31 0.39 0.30 -24.86
C GLY A 31 -0.57 -0.90 -24.89
N GLN A 32 -0.09 -2.13 -24.70
CA GLN A 32 -0.90 -3.36 -24.61
C GLN A 32 -0.66 -4.15 -23.33
N ASN A 33 0.57 -4.16 -22.83
CA ASN A 33 1.04 -4.89 -21.66
C ASN A 33 1.81 -3.96 -20.73
N VAL A 34 1.71 -4.25 -19.44
CA VAL A 34 2.67 -3.79 -18.44
C VAL A 34 3.92 -4.65 -18.60
N LEU A 35 5.05 -4.03 -18.92
CA LEU A 35 6.32 -4.72 -19.17
C LEU A 35 7.05 -5.04 -17.86
N GLY A 36 6.90 -4.18 -16.86
CA GLY A 36 7.59 -4.30 -15.58
C GLY A 36 7.16 -3.24 -14.58
N VAL A 37 7.35 -3.57 -13.30
CA VAL A 37 7.09 -2.70 -12.16
C VAL A 37 8.41 -2.53 -11.39
N HIS A 38 8.79 -1.28 -11.17
CA HIS A 38 10.06 -0.85 -10.61
C HIS A 38 9.83 0.19 -9.50
N TYR A 39 10.90 0.58 -8.80
CA TYR A 39 10.89 1.62 -7.76
C TYR A 39 9.68 1.54 -6.81
N ARG A 40 9.47 0.34 -6.27
CA ARG A 40 8.35 0.06 -5.37
C ARG A 40 8.72 0.48 -3.96
N GLU A 41 8.00 1.46 -3.43
CA GLU A 41 8.22 1.99 -2.09
C GLU A 41 6.94 2.06 -1.28
N HIS A 42 7.11 2.11 0.05
CA HIS A 42 6.06 2.42 0.99
C HIS A 42 6.44 3.67 1.77
N ARG A 43 5.44 4.44 2.17
CA ARG A 43 5.60 5.59 3.06
C ARG A 43 4.55 5.53 4.15
N LEU A 44 4.90 6.03 5.33
CA LEU A 44 4.00 6.11 6.47
C LEU A 44 3.79 7.58 6.83
N ASP A 45 2.54 7.94 7.13
CA ASP A 45 2.22 9.19 7.80
C ASP A 45 1.48 8.84 9.10
N LYS A 46 2.20 8.90 10.21
CA LYS A 46 1.70 8.50 11.52
C LYS A 46 1.31 9.74 12.32
N VAL A 47 0.03 9.82 12.65
CA VAL A 47 -0.51 10.95 13.42
C VAL A 47 -0.66 10.60 14.90
N SER A 48 -0.91 9.32 15.23
CA SER A 48 -1.01 8.86 16.62
C SER A 48 0.29 8.26 17.16
N SER A 49 0.65 8.63 18.39
CA SER A 49 1.75 8.04 19.16
C SER A 49 1.54 6.55 19.51
N HIS A 50 0.29 6.07 19.42
CA HIS A 50 -0.07 4.70 19.74
C HIS A 50 0.09 3.74 18.54
N ALA A 51 0.27 4.28 17.31
CA ALA A 51 0.44 3.50 16.09
C ALA A 51 1.90 3.07 15.89
N VAL A 52 2.24 1.87 16.37
CA VAL A 52 3.59 1.30 16.25
C VAL A 52 3.71 0.56 14.93
N TRP A 53 4.80 0.77 14.19
CA TRP A 53 5.06 0.10 12.90
C TRP A 53 5.98 -1.07 13.15
N LYS A 54 5.63 -2.24 12.60
CA LYS A 54 6.44 -3.45 12.75
C LYS A 54 7.18 -3.85 11.47
N GLY A 55 6.70 -3.40 10.32
CA GLY A 55 7.32 -3.73 9.05
C GLY A 55 6.30 -4.13 7.99
N LEU A 56 6.81 -4.39 6.79
CA LEU A 56 6.03 -4.97 5.71
C LEU A 56 5.84 -6.47 5.97
N THR A 57 4.61 -6.93 5.77
CA THR A 57 4.24 -8.35 5.78
C THR A 57 4.02 -8.90 4.38
N GLU A 58 3.75 -8.02 3.40
CA GLU A 58 3.65 -8.39 1.99
C GLU A 58 4.30 -7.32 1.11
N ASN A 59 5.03 -7.78 0.09
CA ASN A 59 5.59 -6.94 -0.95
C ASN A 59 5.62 -7.75 -2.26
N SER A 60 4.49 -7.79 -2.98
CA SER A 60 4.27 -8.71 -4.10
C SER A 60 3.89 -7.98 -5.38
N VAL A 61 4.31 -8.52 -6.52
CA VAL A 61 3.89 -8.09 -7.87
C VAL A 61 3.50 -9.33 -8.64
N THR A 62 2.37 -9.30 -9.34
CA THR A 62 2.00 -10.38 -10.25
C THR A 62 2.93 -10.40 -11.46
N PRO A 63 3.15 -11.56 -12.11
CA PRO A 63 4.07 -11.66 -13.23
C PRO A 63 3.83 -10.63 -14.34
N SER A 64 4.92 -10.10 -14.88
CA SER A 64 4.97 -9.26 -16.07
C SER A 64 5.97 -9.85 -17.07
N PRO A 65 5.77 -9.71 -18.40
CA PRO A 65 4.76 -8.89 -19.05
C PRO A 65 3.34 -9.47 -19.00
N ALA A 66 2.33 -8.61 -18.78
CA ALA A 66 0.91 -8.99 -18.81
C ALA A 66 0.02 -7.76 -19.09
N ARG A 67 -1.21 -7.98 -19.58
CA ARG A 67 -2.18 -6.89 -19.81
C ARG A 67 -2.54 -6.15 -18.51
N ASP A 68 -2.72 -6.89 -17.43
CA ASP A 68 -3.09 -6.37 -16.12
C ASP A 68 -2.08 -6.92 -15.08
N VAL A 69 -1.45 -6.02 -14.33
CA VAL A 69 -0.45 -6.35 -13.30
C VAL A 69 -0.85 -5.70 -11.99
N ARG A 70 -0.78 -6.46 -10.89
CA ARG A 70 -1.06 -5.98 -9.54
C ARG A 70 0.23 -5.85 -8.75
N SER A 71 0.47 -4.68 -8.20
CA SER A 71 1.55 -4.43 -7.22
C SER A 71 0.93 -4.19 -5.86
N ARG A 72 1.22 -5.04 -4.88
CA ARG A 72 0.61 -5.00 -3.55
C ARG A 72 1.68 -4.88 -2.47
N MET A 73 1.41 -4.02 -1.50
CA MET A 73 2.15 -3.95 -0.24
C MET A 73 1.19 -4.04 0.93
N ARG A 74 1.56 -4.85 1.93
CA ARG A 74 0.85 -4.98 3.20
C ARG A 74 1.81 -4.68 4.34
N GLY A 75 1.36 -3.85 5.27
CA GLY A 75 2.07 -3.49 6.47
C GLY A 75 1.55 -4.21 7.71
N HIS A 76 2.26 -4.06 8.82
CA HIS A 76 1.80 -4.47 10.14
C HIS A 76 1.97 -3.31 11.12
N PHE A 77 0.85 -2.92 11.72
CA PHE A 77 0.77 -1.92 12.78
C PHE A 77 0.25 -2.57 14.06
N GLU A 78 0.78 -2.12 15.19
CA GLU A 78 0.23 -2.42 16.51
C GLU A 78 -0.32 -1.14 17.13
N ASN A 79 -1.46 -1.25 17.81
CA ASN A 79 -1.99 -0.21 18.69
C ASN A 79 -1.49 -0.46 20.11
N CYS A 80 -0.53 0.36 20.54
CA CYS A 80 0.14 0.18 21.82
C CYS A 80 -0.17 1.31 22.79
N THR A 81 -0.43 0.91 24.02
CA THR A 81 -0.54 1.77 25.21
C THR A 81 0.72 1.59 26.07
N PRO A 82 0.97 2.45 27.08
CA PRO A 82 2.12 2.29 27.97
C PRO A 82 2.21 0.93 28.69
N ILE A 83 1.10 0.20 28.82
CA ILE A 83 1.04 -1.10 29.49
C ILE A 83 1.14 -2.29 28.52
N GLY A 84 1.19 -2.05 27.21
CA GLY A 84 1.27 -3.09 26.18
C GLY A 84 0.41 -2.79 24.95
N CYS A 85 0.47 -3.69 23.96
CA CYS A 85 -0.27 -3.59 22.72
C CYS A 85 -1.58 -4.36 22.79
N ILE A 86 -2.66 -3.72 22.35
CA ILE A 86 -4.04 -4.20 22.53
C ILE A 86 -4.69 -4.69 21.24
N SER A 87 -4.13 -4.34 20.09
CA SER A 87 -4.57 -4.84 18.79
C SER A 87 -3.46 -4.71 17.76
N ASP A 88 -3.51 -5.58 16.76
CA ASP A 88 -2.76 -5.50 15.51
C ASP A 88 -3.69 -5.19 14.34
N THR A 89 -3.17 -4.48 13.35
CA THR A 89 -3.86 -4.20 12.09
C THR A 89 -2.89 -4.34 10.93
N HIS A 90 -3.37 -4.86 9.80
CA HIS A 90 -2.54 -5.09 8.63
C HIS A 90 -3.08 -4.36 7.39
N PRO A 91 -2.81 -3.05 7.27
CA PRO A 91 -3.25 -2.28 6.13
C PRO A 91 -2.54 -2.75 4.87
N TRP A 92 -3.25 -2.73 3.74
CA TRP A 92 -2.68 -3.02 2.44
C TRP A 92 -3.11 -1.98 1.42
N VAL A 93 -2.24 -1.76 0.44
CA VAL A 93 -2.52 -0.98 -0.77
C VAL A 93 -2.09 -1.81 -1.96
N GLU A 94 -2.98 -1.92 -2.93
CA GLU A 94 -2.80 -2.61 -4.20
C GLU A 94 -2.95 -1.61 -5.34
N LEU A 95 -1.98 -1.59 -6.24
CA LEU A 95 -2.00 -0.81 -7.47
C LEU A 95 -2.31 -1.75 -8.62
N ASN A 96 -3.47 -1.57 -9.23
CA ASN A 96 -3.88 -2.28 -10.44
C ASN A 96 -3.38 -1.49 -11.65
N LEU A 97 -2.45 -2.05 -12.40
CA LEU A 97 -1.76 -1.42 -13.53
C LEU A 97 -2.22 -2.09 -14.82
N ARG A 98 -2.50 -1.30 -15.86
CA ARG A 98 -3.01 -1.81 -17.14
C ARG A 98 -2.11 -1.40 -18.30
N GLY A 99 -1.96 -2.28 -19.28
CA GLY A 99 -1.09 -2.05 -20.43
C GLY A 99 -1.44 -0.81 -21.27
N ASP A 100 -2.69 -0.33 -21.20
CA ASP A 100 -3.13 0.91 -21.87
C ASP A 100 -2.69 2.20 -21.14
N GLY A 101 -1.93 2.09 -20.05
CA GLY A 101 -1.48 3.22 -19.24
C GLY A 101 -2.43 3.58 -18.09
N PHE A 102 -3.60 2.96 -18.02
CA PHE A 102 -4.52 3.15 -16.90
C PHE A 102 -4.00 2.47 -15.62
N TRP A 103 -4.32 3.05 -14.47
CA TRP A 103 -4.12 2.40 -13.19
C TRP A 103 -5.20 2.79 -12.18
N SER A 104 -5.42 1.96 -11.17
CA SER A 104 -6.31 2.27 -10.04
C SER A 104 -5.78 1.70 -8.72
N PRO A 105 -5.92 2.45 -7.60
CA PRO A 105 -5.60 1.93 -6.29
C PRO A 105 -6.79 1.18 -5.68
N ALA A 106 -6.48 0.16 -4.89
CA ALA A 106 -7.39 -0.46 -3.93
C ALA A 106 -6.67 -0.55 -2.58
N SER A 107 -7.42 -0.44 -1.49
CA SER A 107 -6.86 -0.49 -0.14
C SER A 107 -7.82 -1.15 0.83
N GLY A 108 -7.27 -1.62 1.95
CA GLY A 108 -8.06 -2.18 3.04
C GLY A 108 -7.20 -2.52 4.24
N GLU A 109 -7.83 -3.14 5.23
CA GLU A 109 -7.22 -3.48 6.51
C GLU A 109 -7.86 -4.77 7.02
N ASN A 110 -7.03 -5.71 7.48
CA ASN A 110 -7.44 -6.98 8.09
C ASN A 110 -6.64 -7.21 9.37
#